data_AF-A0A6V7Q432-F1
#
_entry.id   AF-A0A6V7Q432-F1
#
_cell.length_a   1.000
_cell.length_b   1.000
_cell.length_c   1.000
_cell.angle_alpha   90.00
_cell.angle_beta   90.00
_cell.angle_gamma   90.00
#
_symmetry.space_group_name_H-M   'P 1'
#
loop_
_entity.id
_entity.type
_entity.pdbx_description
1 polymer ?
#
loop_
_entity_poly.entity_id
_entity_poly.type
_entity_poly.pdbx_seq_one_letter_code
_entity_poly.pdbx_strand_id
1 'polypeptide(L)'
;MRRGLKIPSPAAAAAAASRQPTVLLLLGLALVFTLVVLSIQSSFFARIRKSDRDSLEVHQTLLDFQSRVQQCVASKGLGLRAEIIDHCKLVLKFPEGTNSTWYNEQFKIFEPLEYRYDVCEAILLWEQYRNMTTVLTREYLDVRPDGWLEYAAKRIAQLGADKCYNRSLCEEHLNLILPAKPPFHPRQFRTCAVVGNSGDLLKTEFGQEIDEHDAVFRDNEAPVNEKYAKHVGLKRDFRLVVRGAARNMVAILNGSSDEVLIIKSVTHRDFNAMIKELPNPVYLFQGIVLRRGAKGTGMKSIELALSMCDIVDIYGFTVDPGYTEWTRYFSAPRKGHNPLQGRAYYQLLECLGVIRIHSPMRAQRKQDWSDVPSKEVIARAHAAALRLKKTGTGQPDDLGPYTNCRIWGEVDPDSGPVSGSPDMGEIRRNSNYKKWEVLPFDSLRREAREHCAQMGGVSLYKMDGNKLDDLVCVRHLRSSS
;
A
#
# COMPACT_ATOMS: atom_id res chain seq x y z
N MET A 1 -60.26 104.03 -23.59
CA MET A 1 -60.20 104.83 -22.35
C MET A 1 -60.62 103.93 -21.20
N ARG A 2 -59.76 103.54 -20.25
CA ARG A 2 -58.36 103.90 -20.07
C ARG A 2 -57.60 102.71 -19.48
N ARG A 3 -56.30 102.68 -19.79
CA ARG A 3 -55.23 102.11 -18.97
C ARG A 3 -55.42 102.45 -17.48
N GLY A 4 -54.85 101.65 -16.56
CA GLY A 4 -54.20 102.21 -15.36
C GLY A 4 -54.36 101.48 -14.02
N LEU A 5 -53.18 101.16 -13.43
CA LEU A 5 -52.75 101.04 -12.01
C LEU A 5 -53.51 100.08 -11.05
N LYS A 6 -52.90 99.39 -10.05
CA LYS A 6 -51.76 99.69 -9.14
C LYS A 6 -51.25 98.39 -8.41
N ILE A 7 -50.04 98.44 -7.82
CA ILE A 7 -49.20 97.36 -7.21
C ILE A 7 -49.47 97.19 -5.67
N PRO A 8 -49.20 96.04 -5.01
CA PRO A 8 -48.02 95.90 -4.12
C PRO A 8 -47.32 94.49 -4.06
N SER A 9 -46.10 94.48 -3.49
CA SER A 9 -45.08 93.40 -3.24
C SER A 9 -45.10 92.95 -1.74
N PRO A 10 -44.42 91.87 -1.24
CA PRO A 10 -43.48 90.91 -1.83
C PRO A 10 -43.91 89.43 -1.72
N ALA A 11 -43.43 88.60 -2.64
CA ALA A 11 -43.75 87.18 -2.75
C ALA A 11 -43.03 86.32 -1.70
N ALA A 12 -43.82 85.58 -0.92
CA ALA A 12 -43.40 84.42 -0.16
C ALA A 12 -43.18 83.23 -1.11
N ALA A 13 -41.93 82.80 -1.30
CA ALA A 13 -41.59 81.56 -1.97
C ALA A 13 -40.26 81.01 -1.43
N ALA A 14 -40.32 80.34 -0.29
CA ALA A 14 -39.26 79.43 0.15
C ALA A 14 -39.90 78.27 0.94
N ALA A 15 -39.47 77.05 0.61
CA ALA A 15 -39.75 75.76 1.25
C ALA A 15 -40.83 74.87 0.60
N ALA A 16 -40.55 74.39 -0.61
CA ALA A 16 -41.10 73.13 -1.10
C ALA A 16 -40.03 72.35 -1.89
N ALA A 17 -39.07 71.73 -1.18
CA ALA A 17 -38.22 70.68 -1.75
C ALA A 17 -37.52 69.86 -0.64
N SER A 18 -37.55 68.52 -0.80
CA SER A 18 -36.72 67.49 -0.14
C SER A 18 -37.15 66.94 1.24
N ARG A 19 -38.24 66.18 1.29
CA ARG A 19 -38.44 65.12 2.30
C ARG A 19 -38.93 63.80 1.67
N GLN A 20 -38.25 63.37 0.61
CA GLN A 20 -38.42 62.06 0.00
C GLN A 20 -37.16 61.18 -0.22
N PRO A 21 -35.90 61.54 0.16
CA PRO A 21 -34.79 60.62 -0.08
C PRO A 21 -34.73 59.43 0.90
N THR A 22 -35.10 59.62 2.17
CA THR A 22 -34.75 58.67 3.24
C THR A 22 -35.59 57.39 3.25
N VAL A 23 -36.89 57.49 2.95
CA VAL A 23 -37.80 56.33 2.92
C VAL A 23 -37.51 55.42 1.73
N LEU A 24 -37.24 56.00 0.56
CA LEU A 24 -36.80 55.25 -0.63
C LEU A 24 -35.44 54.57 -0.41
N LEU A 25 -34.51 55.24 0.28
CA LEU A 25 -33.22 54.65 0.64
C LEU A 25 -33.37 53.47 1.61
N LEU A 26 -34.22 53.60 2.64
CA LEU A 26 -34.48 52.55 3.62
C LEU A 26 -35.21 51.35 3.01
N LEU A 27 -36.18 51.58 2.12
CA LEU A 27 -36.85 50.53 1.35
C LEU A 27 -35.88 49.84 0.39
N GLY A 28 -34.99 50.60 -0.26
CA GLY A 28 -33.91 50.07 -1.09
C GLY A 28 -32.94 49.20 -0.29
N LEU A 29 -32.50 49.64 0.89
CA LEU A 29 -31.63 48.87 1.79
C LEU A 29 -32.31 47.61 2.32
N ALA A 30 -33.60 47.68 2.68
CA ALA A 30 -34.37 46.51 3.08
C ALA A 30 -34.51 45.50 1.94
N LEU A 31 -34.78 45.96 0.71
CA LEU A 31 -34.85 45.10 -0.47
C LEU A 31 -33.50 44.41 -0.76
N VAL A 32 -32.40 45.17 -0.70
CA VAL A 32 -31.04 44.63 -0.86
C VAL A 32 -30.71 43.62 0.22
N PHE A 33 -31.01 43.92 1.49
CA PHE A 33 -30.81 42.98 2.60
C PHE A 33 -31.63 41.69 2.42
N THR A 34 -32.87 41.81 1.98
CA THR A 34 -33.75 40.66 1.71
C THR A 34 -33.21 39.81 0.57
N LEU A 35 -32.74 40.43 -0.52
CA LEU A 35 -32.11 39.74 -1.64
C LEU A 35 -30.79 39.05 -1.23
N VAL A 36 -30.00 39.69 -0.37
CA VAL A 36 -28.77 39.09 0.18
C VAL A 36 -29.10 37.88 1.05
N VAL A 37 -30.09 37.98 1.94
CA VAL A 37 -30.53 36.85 2.78
C VAL A 37 -31.07 35.71 1.94
N LEU A 38 -31.90 35.99 0.94
CA LEU A 38 -32.42 34.97 0.01
C LEU A 38 -31.30 34.32 -0.83
N SER A 39 -30.30 35.10 -1.26
CA SER A 39 -29.13 34.58 -1.98
C SER A 39 -28.29 33.67 -1.07
N ILE A 40 -28.06 34.07 0.18
CA ILE A 40 -27.33 33.25 1.17
C ILE A 40 -28.10 31.96 1.46
N GLN A 41 -29.40 32.04 1.73
CA GLN A 41 -30.25 30.86 1.98
C GLN A 41 -30.29 29.93 0.76
N SER A 42 -30.51 30.46 -0.45
CA SER A 42 -30.50 29.67 -1.69
C SER A 42 -29.15 28.98 -1.91
N SER A 43 -28.04 29.70 -1.69
CA SER A 43 -26.69 29.13 -1.81
C SER A 43 -26.43 28.04 -0.76
N PHE A 44 -26.94 28.21 0.46
CA PHE A 44 -26.81 27.25 1.55
C PHE A 44 -27.63 25.99 1.29
N PHE A 45 -28.89 26.12 0.86
CA PHE A 45 -29.73 24.98 0.49
C PHE A 45 -29.18 24.24 -0.74
N ALA A 46 -28.66 24.95 -1.74
CA ALA A 46 -27.99 24.33 -2.88
C ALA A 46 -26.73 23.54 -2.45
N ARG A 47 -25.97 24.08 -1.49
CA ARG A 47 -24.80 23.41 -0.91
C ARG A 47 -25.17 22.16 -0.13
N ILE A 48 -26.22 22.20 0.69
CA ILE A 48 -26.73 21.01 1.41
C ILE A 48 -27.16 19.94 0.41
N ARG A 49 -27.98 20.31 -0.59
CA ARG A 49 -28.49 19.36 -1.59
C ARG A 49 -27.37 18.71 -2.41
N LYS A 50 -26.31 19.47 -2.70
CA LYS A 50 -25.10 18.95 -3.34
C LYS A 50 -24.37 17.97 -2.42
N SER A 51 -24.17 18.33 -1.15
CA SER A 51 -23.54 17.47 -0.15
C SER A 51 -24.28 16.14 0.04
N ASP A 52 -25.61 16.16 0.10
CA ASP A 52 -26.43 14.96 0.23
C ASP A 52 -26.32 14.05 -1.01
N ARG A 53 -26.31 14.66 -2.21
CA ARG A 53 -26.13 13.93 -3.47
C ARG A 53 -24.74 13.31 -3.58
N ASP A 54 -23.69 14.06 -3.23
CA ASP A 54 -22.31 13.58 -3.25
C ASP A 54 -22.11 12.44 -2.23
N SER A 55 -22.73 12.54 -1.06
CA SER A 55 -22.74 11.46 -0.06
C SER A 55 -23.42 10.21 -0.61
N LEU A 56 -24.61 10.33 -1.21
CA LEU A 56 -25.34 9.20 -1.78
C LEU A 56 -24.54 8.49 -2.89
N GLU A 57 -23.86 9.25 -3.76
CA GLU A 57 -23.02 8.72 -4.83
C GLU A 57 -21.80 7.95 -4.28
N VAL A 58 -21.16 8.46 -3.22
CA VAL A 58 -20.06 7.77 -2.53
C VAL A 58 -20.53 6.43 -1.96
N HIS A 59 -21.67 6.41 -1.25
CA HIS A 59 -22.21 5.19 -0.67
C HIS A 59 -22.59 4.16 -1.75
N GLN A 60 -23.23 4.61 -2.84
CA GLN A 60 -23.59 3.72 -3.95
C GLN A 60 -22.35 3.11 -4.62
N THR A 61 -21.31 3.92 -4.85
CA THR A 61 -20.05 3.44 -5.45
C THR A 61 -19.42 2.33 -4.61
N LEU A 62 -19.44 2.47 -3.29
CA LEU A 62 -18.87 1.48 -2.38
C LEU A 62 -19.73 0.21 -2.27
N LEU A 63 -21.06 0.33 -2.30
CA LEU A 63 -21.98 -0.83 -2.35
C LEU A 63 -21.85 -1.61 -3.67
N ASP A 64 -21.75 -0.91 -4.80
CA ASP A 64 -21.51 -1.53 -6.11
C ASP A 64 -20.18 -2.28 -6.12
N PHE A 65 -19.14 -1.69 -5.52
CA PHE A 65 -17.85 -2.35 -5.38
C PHE A 65 -17.94 -3.61 -4.53
N GLN A 66 -18.58 -3.56 -3.36
CA GLN A 66 -18.76 -4.75 -2.52
C GLN A 66 -19.63 -5.83 -3.17
N SER A 67 -20.62 -5.45 -3.97
CA SER A 67 -21.43 -6.42 -4.74
C SER A 67 -20.56 -7.20 -5.72
N ARG A 68 -19.57 -6.54 -6.36
CA ARG A 68 -18.57 -7.22 -7.21
C ARG A 68 -17.66 -8.14 -6.40
N VAL A 69 -17.19 -7.68 -5.23
CA VAL A 69 -16.40 -8.53 -4.32
C VAL A 69 -17.21 -9.78 -3.93
N GLN A 70 -18.49 -9.62 -3.61
CA GLN A 70 -19.38 -10.73 -3.27
C GLN A 70 -19.55 -11.72 -4.44
N GLN A 71 -19.77 -11.23 -5.66
CA GLN A 71 -19.86 -12.06 -6.87
C GLN A 71 -18.55 -12.85 -7.12
N CYS A 72 -17.41 -12.18 -7.02
CA CYS A 72 -16.10 -12.83 -7.15
C CYS A 72 -15.89 -13.91 -6.06
N VAL A 73 -16.26 -13.65 -4.81
CA VAL A 73 -16.15 -14.65 -3.75
C VAL A 73 -17.06 -15.85 -4.05
N ALA A 74 -18.27 -15.63 -4.55
CA ALA A 74 -19.16 -16.71 -4.93
C ALA A 74 -18.59 -17.58 -6.08
N SER A 75 -17.94 -16.96 -7.08
CA SER A 75 -17.39 -17.70 -8.23
C SER A 75 -16.03 -18.36 -7.94
N LYS A 76 -15.14 -17.69 -7.20
CA LYS A 76 -13.74 -18.10 -6.98
C LYS A 76 -13.43 -18.59 -5.56
N GLY A 77 -14.30 -18.34 -4.59
CA GLY A 77 -14.08 -18.61 -3.16
C GLY A 77 -14.02 -20.08 -2.75
N LEU A 78 -14.21 -21.02 -3.68
CA LEU A 78 -14.19 -22.46 -3.42
C LEU A 78 -15.10 -22.84 -2.23
N GLY A 79 -16.33 -22.30 -2.23
CA GLY A 79 -17.35 -22.51 -1.19
C GLY A 79 -17.48 -21.37 -0.16
N LEU A 80 -16.54 -20.42 -0.11
CA LEU A 80 -16.71 -19.21 0.69
C LEU A 80 -17.90 -18.38 0.19
N ARG A 81 -18.61 -17.72 1.10
CA ARG A 81 -19.68 -16.75 0.80
C ARG A 81 -19.35 -15.40 1.43
N ALA A 82 -19.68 -14.32 0.74
CA ALA A 82 -19.58 -12.96 1.30
C ALA A 82 -20.97 -12.42 1.64
N GLU A 83 -21.12 -11.87 2.84
CA GLU A 83 -22.32 -11.19 3.32
C GLU A 83 -22.01 -9.73 3.58
N ILE A 84 -22.66 -8.83 2.85
CA ILE A 84 -22.48 -7.39 2.98
C ILE A 84 -23.23 -6.91 4.23
N ILE A 85 -22.55 -6.20 5.13
CA ILE A 85 -23.13 -5.63 6.36
C ILE A 85 -23.55 -4.19 6.14
N ASP A 86 -22.64 -3.37 5.61
CA ASP A 86 -22.85 -1.96 5.30
C ASP A 86 -22.02 -1.58 4.06
N HIS A 87 -21.89 -0.29 3.75
CA HIS A 87 -21.18 0.19 2.56
C HIS A 87 -19.65 0.01 2.62
N CYS A 88 -19.06 -0.36 3.75
CA CYS A 88 -17.62 -0.67 3.88
C CYS A 88 -17.33 -2.05 4.45
N LYS A 89 -18.29 -2.72 5.09
CA LYS A 89 -18.04 -3.96 5.84
C LYS A 89 -18.75 -5.14 5.25
N LEU A 90 -18.04 -6.26 5.21
CA LEU A 90 -18.58 -7.58 4.86
C LEU A 90 -18.05 -8.67 5.78
N VAL A 91 -18.71 -9.83 5.75
CA VAL A 91 -18.26 -11.07 6.39
C VAL A 91 -18.01 -12.13 5.34
N LEU A 92 -16.85 -12.77 5.39
CA LEU A 92 -16.61 -14.00 4.66
C LEU A 92 -16.94 -15.20 5.55
N LYS A 93 -17.79 -16.09 5.06
CA LYS A 93 -18.30 -17.27 5.78
C LYS A 93 -17.88 -18.54 5.06
N PHE A 94 -17.39 -19.51 5.83
CA PHE A 94 -17.10 -20.86 5.33
C PHE A 94 -18.39 -21.68 5.13
N PRO A 95 -18.36 -22.72 4.27
CA PRO A 95 -19.49 -23.63 4.09
C PRO A 95 -19.97 -24.25 5.41
N GLU A 96 -21.28 -24.48 5.50
CA GLU A 96 -21.86 -25.27 6.59
C GLU A 96 -21.25 -26.68 6.60
N GLY A 97 -20.91 -27.18 7.80
CA GLY A 97 -20.19 -28.45 7.96
C GLY A 97 -18.66 -28.36 7.85
N THR A 98 -18.09 -27.17 7.61
CA THR A 98 -16.63 -26.98 7.72
C THR A 98 -16.16 -27.28 9.14
N ASN A 99 -15.30 -28.27 9.30
CA ASN A 99 -14.74 -28.62 10.61
C ASN A 99 -13.54 -27.73 10.93
N SER A 100 -13.67 -26.87 11.96
CA SER A 100 -12.54 -26.12 12.50
C SER A 100 -11.73 -27.03 13.44
N THR A 101 -10.70 -27.67 12.88
CA THR A 101 -9.89 -28.65 13.62
C THR A 101 -8.75 -28.01 14.42
N TRP A 102 -8.48 -26.72 14.21
CA TRP A 102 -7.36 -26.04 14.87
C TRP A 102 -7.78 -25.27 16.10
N TYR A 103 -7.25 -25.71 17.24
CA TYR A 103 -7.42 -25.06 18.53
C TYR A 103 -6.26 -24.09 18.80
N ASN A 104 -6.59 -22.82 19.02
CA ASN A 104 -5.62 -21.82 19.43
C ASN A 104 -5.31 -21.98 20.92
N GLU A 105 -4.12 -22.49 21.24
CA GLU A 105 -3.71 -22.71 22.63
C GLU A 105 -3.59 -21.42 23.45
N GLN A 106 -3.27 -20.28 22.83
CA GLN A 106 -3.12 -19.00 23.51
C GLN A 106 -4.48 -18.39 23.90
N PHE A 107 -5.46 -18.47 23.01
CA PHE A 107 -6.78 -17.87 23.21
C PHE A 107 -7.86 -18.87 23.64
N LYS A 108 -7.52 -20.15 23.68
CA LYS A 108 -8.41 -21.24 24.09
C LYS A 108 -9.70 -21.33 23.25
N ILE A 109 -9.60 -20.99 21.97
CA ILE A 109 -10.71 -21.02 21.00
C ILE A 109 -10.30 -21.75 19.73
N PHE A 110 -11.26 -22.40 19.08
CA PHE A 110 -11.06 -22.88 17.71
C PHE A 110 -11.02 -21.71 16.73
N GLU A 111 -10.35 -21.91 15.60
CA GLU A 111 -10.33 -20.92 14.52
C GLU A 111 -11.77 -20.64 14.04
N PRO A 112 -12.19 -19.37 13.93
CA PRO A 112 -13.56 -19.06 13.53
C PRO A 112 -13.83 -19.44 12.07
N LEU A 113 -15.10 -19.68 11.77
CA LEU A 113 -15.61 -19.95 10.41
C LEU A 113 -16.17 -18.71 9.72
N GLU A 114 -16.07 -17.55 10.37
CA GLU A 114 -16.50 -16.26 9.84
C GLU A 114 -15.44 -15.20 10.10
N TYR A 115 -15.15 -14.38 9.09
CA TYR A 115 -14.15 -13.32 9.16
C TYR A 115 -14.74 -12.01 8.68
N ARG A 116 -14.74 -11.01 9.55
CA ARG A 116 -15.23 -9.66 9.26
C ARG A 116 -14.12 -8.81 8.68
N TYR A 117 -14.43 -8.07 7.62
CA TYR A 117 -13.48 -7.19 6.94
C TYR A 117 -14.07 -5.82 6.70
N ASP A 118 -13.20 -4.81 6.77
CA ASP A 118 -13.48 -3.45 6.30
C ASP A 118 -12.81 -3.29 4.93
N VAL A 119 -13.62 -3.30 3.88
CA VAL A 119 -13.23 -3.22 2.48
C VAL A 119 -12.69 -1.83 2.14
N CYS A 120 -13.27 -0.79 2.72
CA CYS A 120 -12.81 0.59 2.52
C CYS A 120 -11.39 0.77 3.05
N GLU A 121 -11.13 0.33 4.29
CA GLU A 121 -9.78 0.37 4.85
C GLU A 121 -8.80 -0.54 4.09
N ALA A 122 -9.26 -1.70 3.60
CA ALA A 122 -8.42 -2.60 2.82
C ALA A 122 -7.96 -1.97 1.49
N ILE A 123 -8.87 -1.38 0.72
CA ILE A 123 -8.52 -0.72 -0.56
C ILE A 123 -7.56 0.44 -0.32
N LEU A 124 -7.85 1.29 0.67
CA LEU A 124 -6.98 2.41 1.04
C LEU A 124 -5.57 1.92 1.40
N LEU A 125 -5.48 0.85 2.20
CA LEU A 125 -4.20 0.26 2.59
C LEU A 125 -3.41 -0.27 1.39
N TRP A 126 -4.03 -1.07 0.52
CA TRP A 126 -3.33 -1.76 -0.56
C TRP A 126 -2.93 -0.82 -1.70
N GLU A 127 -3.76 0.19 -2.01
CA GLU A 127 -3.36 1.24 -2.95
C GLU A 127 -2.23 2.11 -2.39
N GLN A 128 -2.18 2.31 -1.06
CA GLN A 128 -1.03 2.97 -0.44
C GLN A 128 0.26 2.15 -0.64
N TYR A 129 0.21 0.82 -0.52
CA TYR A 129 1.38 -0.04 -0.73
C TYR A 129 1.91 0.04 -2.17
N ARG A 130 1.03 0.13 -3.16
CA ARG A 130 1.40 0.27 -4.58
C ARG A 130 2.10 1.58 -4.92
N ASN A 131 2.13 2.54 -4.00
CA ASN A 131 2.72 3.86 -4.20
C ASN A 131 3.85 4.16 -3.20
N MET A 132 4.24 3.22 -2.34
CA MET A 132 5.31 3.39 -1.37
C MET A 132 6.48 2.45 -1.63
N THR A 133 7.62 2.69 -0.98
CA THR A 133 8.68 1.70 -0.86
C THR A 133 8.54 0.91 0.44
N THR A 134 8.98 -0.34 0.40
CA THR A 134 8.95 -1.26 1.55
C THR A 134 10.36 -1.68 2.03
N VAL A 135 11.40 -1.16 1.38
CA VAL A 135 12.79 -1.35 1.79
C VAL A 135 13.16 -0.25 2.79
N LEU A 136 13.82 -0.64 3.89
CA LEU A 136 14.36 0.32 4.85
C LEU A 136 15.55 1.06 4.22
N THR A 137 15.52 2.38 4.23
CA THR A 137 16.56 3.24 3.65
C THR A 137 17.14 4.17 4.71
N ARG A 138 18.31 4.74 4.42
CA ARG A 138 18.95 5.77 5.24
C ARG A 138 18.12 7.06 5.24
N GLU A 139 17.63 7.51 4.08
CA GLU A 139 16.80 8.72 4.01
C GLU A 139 15.55 8.63 4.91
N TYR A 140 14.96 7.44 5.05
CA TYR A 140 13.86 7.24 5.99
C TYR A 140 14.30 7.42 7.44
N LEU A 141 15.47 6.89 7.83
CA LEU A 141 15.99 7.05 9.20
C LEU A 141 16.42 8.49 9.50
N ASP A 142 16.94 9.21 8.52
CA ASP A 142 17.36 10.60 8.67
C ASP A 142 16.15 11.55 8.81
N VAL A 143 15.07 11.29 8.05
CA VAL A 143 13.86 12.14 8.06
C VAL A 143 12.89 11.78 9.18
N ARG A 144 12.79 10.50 9.56
CA ARG A 144 11.86 10.05 10.60
C ARG A 144 12.27 10.60 11.98
N PRO A 145 11.34 11.16 12.77
CA PRO A 145 11.59 11.48 14.17
C PRO A 145 12.10 10.26 14.94
N ASP A 146 13.20 10.44 15.67
CA ASP A 146 13.91 9.38 16.39
C ASP A 146 14.26 8.16 15.52
N GLY A 147 14.43 8.37 14.21
CA GLY A 147 14.74 7.34 13.24
C GLY A 147 16.04 6.63 13.58
N TRP A 148 17.12 7.37 13.80
CA TRP A 148 18.37 6.78 14.27
C TRP A 148 18.34 6.36 15.73
N LEU A 149 17.80 7.18 16.63
CA LEU A 149 17.88 6.94 18.07
C LEU A 149 17.07 5.70 18.51
N GLU A 150 15.80 5.62 18.11
CA GLU A 150 14.90 4.55 18.58
C GLU A 150 14.59 3.52 17.51
N TYR A 151 14.34 3.97 16.28
CA TYR A 151 13.88 3.06 15.25
C TYR A 151 15.00 2.14 14.78
N ALA A 152 16.19 2.66 14.47
CA ALA A 152 17.35 1.87 14.08
C ALA A 152 17.72 0.83 15.14
N ALA A 153 17.64 1.18 16.43
CA ALA A 153 17.88 0.26 17.54
C ALA A 153 16.95 -0.97 17.48
N LYS A 154 15.67 -0.77 17.18
CA LYS A 154 14.69 -1.86 17.00
C LYS A 154 15.00 -2.78 15.81
N ARG A 155 15.87 -2.35 14.88
CA ARG A 155 16.28 -3.12 13.70
C ARG A 155 17.56 -3.92 13.92
N ILE A 156 18.26 -3.74 15.05
CA ILE A 156 19.53 -4.41 15.37
C ILE A 156 19.31 -5.36 16.56
N ALA A 157 19.28 -6.67 16.32
CA ALA A 157 18.87 -7.65 17.33
C ALA A 157 19.82 -7.77 18.53
N GLN A 158 21.11 -7.53 18.32
CA GLN A 158 22.15 -7.66 19.35
C GLN A 158 22.85 -6.33 19.63
N LEU A 159 22.12 -5.22 19.60
CA LEU A 159 22.70 -3.91 19.86
C LEU A 159 23.29 -3.81 21.28
N GLY A 160 22.74 -4.57 22.24
CA GLY A 160 23.12 -4.48 23.65
C GLY A 160 22.62 -3.22 24.37
N ALA A 161 21.90 -2.35 23.65
CA ALA A 161 21.20 -1.17 24.15
C ALA A 161 19.78 -1.11 23.57
N ASP A 162 18.85 -0.46 24.28
CA ASP A 162 17.47 -0.23 23.83
C ASP A 162 17.36 0.93 22.82
N LYS A 163 18.36 1.83 22.80
CA LYS A 163 18.49 2.96 21.89
C LYS A 163 19.91 3.07 21.30
N CYS A 164 20.00 3.72 20.15
CA CYS A 164 21.26 4.08 19.50
C CYS A 164 21.84 5.38 20.09
N TYR A 165 22.24 5.37 21.37
CA TYR A 165 22.92 6.51 21.99
C TYR A 165 24.22 6.89 21.26
N ASN A 166 24.92 5.89 20.73
CA ASN A 166 26.05 6.07 19.82
C ASN A 166 25.57 5.82 18.39
N ARG A 167 25.31 6.90 17.64
CA ARG A 167 24.86 6.83 16.24
C ARG A 167 25.84 6.06 15.36
N SER A 168 27.14 6.31 15.50
CA SER A 168 28.17 5.70 14.65
C SER A 168 28.18 4.17 14.76
N LEU A 169 27.95 3.63 15.96
CA LEU A 169 27.85 2.19 16.16
C LEU A 169 26.65 1.58 15.42
N CYS A 170 25.49 2.23 15.50
CA CYS A 170 24.30 1.76 14.79
C CYS A 170 24.44 1.89 13.27
N GLU A 171 25.11 2.94 12.80
CA GLU A 171 25.46 3.08 11.39
C GLU A 171 26.37 1.94 10.92
N GLU A 172 27.40 1.57 11.68
CA GLU A 172 28.28 0.43 11.35
C GLU A 172 27.48 -0.88 11.16
N HIS A 173 26.48 -1.12 12.00
CA HIS A 173 25.62 -2.30 11.89
C HIS A 173 24.69 -2.28 10.68
N LEU A 174 24.21 -1.10 10.26
CA LEU A 174 23.19 -0.97 9.22
C LEU A 174 23.76 -0.65 7.83
N ASN A 175 24.90 0.02 7.71
CA ASN A 175 25.43 0.52 6.43
C ASN A 175 25.57 -0.57 5.34
N LEU A 176 25.82 -1.82 5.71
CA LEU A 176 25.92 -2.94 4.75
C LEU A 176 24.61 -3.27 4.03
N ILE A 177 23.47 -2.97 4.67
CA ILE A 177 22.12 -3.41 4.28
C ILE A 177 21.13 -2.26 4.17
N LEU A 178 21.60 -1.02 4.35
CA LEU A 178 20.81 0.20 4.40
C LEU A 178 21.13 1.08 3.18
N PRO A 179 20.36 0.99 2.09
CA PRO A 179 20.53 1.85 0.92
C PRO A 179 20.25 3.31 1.26
N ALA A 180 20.94 4.24 0.60
CA ALA A 180 20.68 5.68 0.73
C ALA A 180 19.21 6.01 0.43
N LYS A 181 18.74 5.54 -0.74
CA LYS A 181 17.41 5.79 -1.32
C LYS A 181 16.73 4.48 -1.73
N PRO A 182 15.43 4.47 -2.08
CA PRO A 182 14.75 3.24 -2.49
C PRO A 182 15.47 2.57 -3.67
N PRO A 183 15.89 1.29 -3.55
CA PRO A 183 16.56 0.59 -4.64
C PRO A 183 15.60 0.11 -5.74
N PHE A 184 14.29 0.20 -5.50
CA PHE A 184 13.24 -0.23 -6.43
C PHE A 184 12.14 0.81 -6.52
N HIS A 185 11.45 0.83 -7.64
CA HIS A 185 10.40 1.82 -7.93
C HIS A 185 9.02 1.17 -8.03
N PRO A 186 7.95 1.87 -7.61
CA PRO A 186 6.61 1.44 -7.91
C PRO A 186 6.38 1.26 -9.41
N ARG A 187 5.66 0.20 -9.77
CA ARG A 187 5.33 -0.17 -11.16
C ARG A 187 6.57 -0.49 -12.01
N GLN A 188 7.72 -0.78 -11.41
CA GLN A 188 8.93 -1.21 -12.13
C GLN A 188 8.68 -2.48 -12.96
N PHE A 189 7.85 -3.39 -12.46
CA PHE A 189 7.49 -4.64 -13.14
C PHE A 189 6.01 -4.64 -13.54
N ARG A 190 5.67 -5.29 -14.66
CA ARG A 190 4.27 -5.45 -15.08
C ARG A 190 3.64 -6.66 -14.37
N THR A 191 4.33 -7.80 -14.36
CA THR A 191 3.86 -9.06 -13.78
C THR A 191 4.89 -9.65 -12.83
N CYS A 192 4.45 -10.07 -11.64
CA CYS A 192 5.32 -10.67 -10.64
C CYS A 192 4.71 -11.93 -10.05
N ALA A 193 5.51 -12.98 -9.91
CA ALA A 193 5.13 -14.20 -9.22
C ALA A 193 5.66 -14.20 -7.78
N VAL A 194 4.79 -14.44 -6.80
CA VAL A 194 5.19 -14.71 -5.42
C VAL A 194 5.00 -16.19 -5.13
N VAL A 195 6.10 -16.91 -4.94
CA VAL A 195 6.12 -18.36 -4.77
C VAL A 195 6.31 -18.68 -3.29
N GLY A 196 5.21 -19.09 -2.65
CA GLY A 196 5.20 -19.63 -1.31
C GLY A 196 5.79 -21.05 -1.25
N ASN A 197 5.71 -21.66 -0.07
CA ASN A 197 6.44 -22.90 0.21
C ASN A 197 5.56 -24.15 0.28
N SER A 198 4.24 -24.05 0.06
CA SER A 198 3.32 -25.19 0.20
C SER A 198 3.72 -26.39 -0.68
N GLY A 199 3.55 -27.59 -0.16
CA GLY A 199 3.70 -28.84 -0.92
C GLY A 199 2.68 -29.00 -2.05
N ASP A 200 1.59 -28.22 -2.04
CA ASP A 200 0.60 -28.19 -3.14
C ASP A 200 1.21 -27.84 -4.49
N LEU A 201 2.34 -27.12 -4.49
CA LEU A 201 3.09 -26.81 -5.72
C LEU A 201 3.50 -28.06 -6.48
N LEU A 202 3.69 -29.20 -5.82
CA LEU A 202 4.06 -30.47 -6.46
C LEU A 202 2.90 -31.14 -7.22
N LYS A 203 1.67 -30.63 -7.10
CA LYS A 203 0.47 -31.20 -7.75
C LYS A 203 0.23 -30.62 -9.14
N THR A 204 0.94 -29.58 -9.54
CA THR A 204 0.75 -28.88 -10.81
C THR A 204 2.09 -28.36 -11.32
N GLU A 205 2.28 -28.35 -12.62
CA GLU A 205 3.54 -27.93 -13.25
C GLU A 205 3.52 -26.43 -13.57
N PHE A 206 3.51 -25.60 -12.52
CA PHE A 206 3.52 -24.13 -12.66
C PHE A 206 4.88 -23.55 -13.07
N GLY A 207 5.91 -24.38 -13.24
CA GLY A 207 7.29 -23.90 -13.33
C GLY A 207 7.53 -22.94 -14.48
N GLN A 208 7.04 -23.28 -15.69
CA GLN A 208 7.17 -22.42 -16.85
C GLN A 208 6.38 -21.10 -16.68
N GLU A 209 5.13 -21.19 -16.22
CA GLU A 209 4.26 -20.03 -15.98
C GLU A 209 4.89 -19.05 -14.97
N ILE A 210 5.49 -19.57 -13.90
CA ILE A 210 6.21 -18.77 -12.90
C ILE A 210 7.39 -18.04 -13.54
N ASP A 211 8.19 -18.73 -14.36
CA ASP A 211 9.40 -18.17 -14.96
C ASP A 211 9.10 -17.12 -16.06
N GLU A 212 7.89 -17.12 -16.63
CA GLU A 212 7.42 -16.13 -17.62
C GLU A 212 7.13 -14.73 -17.04
N HIS A 213 7.02 -14.61 -15.71
CA HIS A 213 6.79 -13.32 -15.04
C HIS A 213 8.01 -12.40 -15.17
N ASP A 214 7.82 -11.07 -15.10
CA ASP A 214 8.93 -10.13 -15.18
C ASP A 214 9.88 -10.25 -13.98
N ALA A 215 9.33 -10.50 -12.78
CA ALA A 215 10.10 -10.77 -11.56
C ALA A 215 9.49 -11.89 -10.70
N VAL A 216 10.35 -12.68 -10.03
CA VAL A 216 9.95 -13.78 -9.15
C VAL A 216 10.46 -13.59 -7.73
N PHE A 217 9.52 -13.65 -6.77
CA PHE A 217 9.74 -13.51 -5.33
C PHE A 217 9.60 -14.86 -4.64
N ARG A 218 10.58 -15.21 -3.81
CA ARG A 218 10.64 -16.50 -3.10
C ARG A 218 10.88 -16.31 -1.60
N ASP A 219 10.63 -17.35 -0.83
CA ASP A 219 10.58 -17.25 0.63
C ASP A 219 11.51 -18.23 1.36
N ASN A 220 12.32 -17.72 2.29
CA ASN A 220 13.14 -18.48 3.23
C ASN A 220 14.05 -19.49 2.50
N GLU A 221 14.17 -20.72 3.01
CA GLU A 221 15.08 -21.76 2.51
C GLU A 221 14.53 -22.55 1.31
N ALA A 222 13.51 -22.04 0.61
CA ALA A 222 12.85 -22.75 -0.47
C ALA A 222 13.82 -22.97 -1.65
N PRO A 223 14.15 -24.23 -2.00
CA PRO A 223 15.19 -24.52 -2.97
C PRO A 223 14.71 -24.25 -4.39
N VAL A 224 15.61 -23.69 -5.21
CA VAL A 224 15.37 -23.44 -6.64
C VAL A 224 16.41 -24.22 -7.41
N ASN A 225 16.01 -25.39 -7.89
CA ASN A 225 16.89 -26.36 -8.56
C ASN A 225 16.09 -27.26 -9.51
N GLU A 226 16.81 -28.00 -10.35
CA GLU A 226 16.24 -28.90 -11.37
C GLU A 226 15.21 -29.89 -10.81
N LYS A 227 15.40 -30.37 -9.57
CA LYS A 227 14.46 -31.32 -8.94
C LYS A 227 13.03 -30.78 -8.88
N TYR A 228 12.86 -29.47 -8.62
CA TYR A 228 11.55 -28.83 -8.47
C TYR A 228 11.20 -27.88 -9.62
N ALA A 229 12.12 -27.67 -10.58
CA ALA A 229 11.99 -26.68 -11.65
C ALA A 229 10.64 -26.76 -12.38
N LYS A 230 10.17 -27.97 -12.71
CA LYS A 230 8.88 -28.18 -13.39
C LYS A 230 7.67 -27.64 -12.62
N HIS A 231 7.76 -27.56 -11.29
CA HIS A 231 6.68 -27.13 -10.41
C HIS A 231 6.80 -25.68 -9.96
N VAL A 232 8.02 -25.22 -9.69
CA VAL A 232 8.26 -23.93 -9.04
C VAL A 232 9.15 -22.98 -9.83
N GLY A 233 9.61 -23.39 -11.01
CA GLY A 233 10.50 -22.61 -11.88
C GLY A 233 11.93 -22.51 -11.36
N LEU A 234 12.81 -21.90 -12.16
CA LEU A 234 14.21 -21.62 -11.83
C LEU A 234 14.47 -20.12 -11.64
N LYS A 235 13.60 -19.24 -12.14
CA LYS A 235 13.77 -17.79 -12.02
C LYS A 235 13.66 -17.33 -10.57
N ARG A 236 14.58 -16.48 -10.14
CA ARG A 236 14.64 -15.97 -8.77
C ARG A 236 15.28 -14.58 -8.79
N ASP A 237 14.47 -13.57 -8.55
CA ASP A 237 14.93 -12.18 -8.53
C ASP A 237 14.99 -11.65 -7.10
N PHE A 238 14.04 -12.05 -6.26
CA PHE A 238 13.93 -11.59 -4.88
C PHE A 238 13.69 -12.75 -3.94
N ARG A 239 14.30 -12.68 -2.75
CA ARG A 239 14.06 -13.63 -1.67
C ARG A 239 13.86 -12.94 -0.34
N LEU A 240 12.68 -13.13 0.24
CA LEU A 240 12.42 -12.71 1.61
C LEU A 240 12.78 -13.80 2.61
N VAL A 241 13.57 -13.44 3.62
CA VAL A 241 13.96 -14.36 4.69
C VAL A 241 13.60 -13.82 6.07
N VAL A 242 13.13 -14.71 6.94
CA VAL A 242 13.05 -14.41 8.38
C VAL A 242 14.44 -14.41 9.01
N ARG A 243 14.57 -13.78 10.19
CA ARG A 243 15.84 -13.75 10.95
C ARG A 243 16.49 -15.13 11.12
N GLY A 244 15.70 -16.17 11.38
CA GLY A 244 16.21 -17.54 11.53
C GLY A 244 16.87 -18.07 10.26
N ALA A 245 16.20 -17.91 9.12
CA ALA A 245 16.67 -18.34 7.80
C ALA A 245 17.87 -17.51 7.32
N ALA A 246 17.94 -16.22 7.68
CA ALA A 246 19.04 -15.34 7.30
C ALA A 246 20.42 -15.86 7.77
N ARG A 247 20.49 -16.67 8.84
CA ARG A 247 21.73 -17.33 9.27
C ARG A 247 22.33 -18.27 8.22
N ASN A 248 21.51 -18.75 7.28
CA ASN A 248 21.92 -19.65 6.20
C ASN A 248 21.99 -18.94 4.84
N MET A 249 22.09 -17.61 4.82
CA MET A 249 22.02 -16.81 3.58
C MET A 249 23.00 -17.26 2.48
N VAL A 250 24.22 -17.65 2.86
CA VAL A 250 25.23 -18.14 1.91
C VAL A 250 24.77 -19.42 1.21
N ALA A 251 24.24 -20.38 1.97
CA ALA A 251 23.71 -21.62 1.40
C ALA A 251 22.45 -21.37 0.55
N ILE A 252 21.58 -20.46 0.98
CA ILE A 252 20.33 -20.10 0.29
C ILE A 252 20.64 -19.49 -1.09
N LEU A 253 21.64 -18.63 -1.19
CA LEU A 253 22.04 -17.93 -2.41
C LEU A 253 23.07 -18.70 -3.24
N ASN A 254 23.49 -19.89 -2.79
CA ASN A 254 24.50 -20.67 -3.50
C ASN A 254 24.04 -20.97 -4.95
N GLY A 255 24.90 -20.68 -5.92
CA GLY A 255 24.59 -20.80 -7.34
C GLY A 255 23.68 -19.69 -7.90
N SER A 256 23.46 -18.59 -7.16
CA SER A 256 22.63 -17.46 -7.55
C SER A 256 23.37 -16.14 -7.32
N SER A 257 23.87 -15.48 -8.35
CA SER A 257 24.52 -14.16 -8.25
C SER A 257 23.58 -12.98 -8.53
N ASP A 258 22.31 -13.27 -8.81
CA ASP A 258 21.34 -12.30 -9.34
C ASP A 258 20.16 -12.04 -8.40
N GLU A 259 20.03 -12.83 -7.33
CA GLU A 259 18.89 -12.82 -6.41
C GLU A 259 19.12 -11.85 -5.26
N VAL A 260 18.20 -10.91 -5.07
CA VAL A 260 18.19 -9.95 -3.97
C VAL A 260 17.69 -10.62 -2.71
N LEU A 261 18.45 -10.53 -1.63
CA LEU A 261 18.00 -11.03 -0.33
C LEU A 261 17.41 -9.89 0.51
N ILE A 262 16.23 -10.12 1.07
CA ILE A 262 15.54 -9.14 1.92
C ILE A 262 15.25 -9.77 3.27
N ILE A 263 15.88 -9.25 4.31
CA ILE A 263 15.69 -9.69 5.68
C ILE A 263 14.45 -9.00 6.24
N LYS A 264 13.42 -9.79 6.58
CA LYS A 264 12.09 -9.30 6.98
C LYS A 264 12.07 -8.40 8.23
N SER A 265 12.95 -8.64 9.20
CA SER A 265 12.77 -8.07 10.55
C SER A 265 13.97 -7.36 11.15
N VAL A 266 15.12 -8.00 11.35
CA VAL A 266 16.23 -7.41 12.10
C VAL A 266 17.54 -7.99 11.60
N THR A 267 18.61 -7.20 11.72
CA THR A 267 19.98 -7.65 11.44
C THR A 267 20.71 -8.08 12.71
N HIS A 268 21.85 -8.73 12.51
CA HIS A 268 22.76 -9.23 13.53
C HIS A 268 24.19 -8.87 13.14
N ARG A 269 25.08 -8.64 14.12
CA ARG A 269 26.48 -8.31 13.82
C ARG A 269 27.15 -9.37 12.95
N ASP A 270 26.96 -10.65 13.28
CA ASP A 270 27.51 -11.78 12.50
C ASP A 270 27.03 -11.84 11.04
N PHE A 271 25.89 -11.24 10.70
CA PHE A 271 25.45 -11.17 9.29
C PHE A 271 26.39 -10.30 8.47
N ASN A 272 27.03 -9.32 9.07
CA ASN A 272 27.93 -8.40 8.37
C ASN A 272 29.10 -9.13 7.72
N ALA A 273 29.66 -10.16 8.37
CA ALA A 273 30.73 -10.98 7.80
C ALA A 273 30.22 -11.78 6.59
N MET A 274 29.09 -12.48 6.73
CA MET A 274 28.49 -13.24 5.63
C MET A 274 28.12 -12.36 4.44
N ILE A 275 27.55 -11.17 4.69
CA ILE A 275 27.13 -10.24 3.63
C ILE A 275 28.33 -9.76 2.80
N LYS A 276 29.51 -9.58 3.41
CA LYS A 276 30.73 -9.20 2.70
C LYS A 276 31.23 -10.28 1.75
N GLU A 277 30.89 -11.55 2.01
CA GLU A 277 31.25 -12.68 1.15
C GLU A 277 30.24 -12.92 0.02
N LEU A 278 29.09 -12.23 0.05
CA LEU A 278 28.03 -12.39 -0.94
C LEU A 278 28.16 -11.36 -2.07
N PRO A 279 28.10 -11.80 -3.34
CA PRO A 279 27.97 -10.87 -4.46
C PRO A 279 26.57 -10.25 -4.55
N ASN A 280 25.59 -10.88 -3.89
CA ASN A 280 24.18 -10.51 -3.88
C ASN A 280 23.90 -9.38 -2.89
N PRO A 281 23.00 -8.46 -3.25
CA PRO A 281 22.58 -7.46 -2.27
C PRO A 281 21.62 -7.98 -1.26
N VAL A 282 21.84 -7.45 -0.05
CA VAL A 282 21.08 -7.78 1.13
C VAL A 282 20.48 -6.48 1.67
N TYR A 283 19.17 -6.47 1.86
CA TYR A 283 18.45 -5.32 2.39
C TYR A 283 17.60 -5.69 3.60
N LEU A 284 17.20 -4.67 4.35
CA LEU A 284 16.16 -4.81 5.36
C LEU A 284 14.80 -4.39 4.80
N PHE A 285 13.80 -5.21 5.07
CA PHE A 285 12.41 -4.77 4.94
C PHE A 285 12.14 -3.69 5.99
N GLN A 286 11.31 -2.69 5.68
CA GLN A 286 10.96 -1.59 6.58
C GLN A 286 10.16 -2.06 7.83
N GLY A 287 9.85 -3.34 8.00
CA GLY A 287 9.34 -3.83 9.29
C GLY A 287 7.89 -3.46 9.61
N ILE A 288 7.11 -3.04 8.61
CA ILE A 288 5.70 -2.67 8.74
C ILE A 288 4.91 -3.78 9.45
N VAL A 289 4.30 -3.48 10.60
CA VAL A 289 3.45 -4.44 11.31
C VAL A 289 2.00 -4.24 10.90
N LEU A 290 1.47 -5.14 10.07
CA LEU A 290 0.03 -5.20 9.81
C LEU A 290 -0.68 -5.90 10.97
N ARG A 291 -1.64 -5.21 11.59
CA ARG A 291 -2.47 -5.77 12.67
C ARG A 291 -3.63 -6.64 12.16
N ARG A 292 -3.88 -6.69 10.84
CA ARG A 292 -5.02 -7.39 10.24
C ARG A 292 -4.55 -8.36 9.15
N GLY A 293 -4.85 -9.64 9.28
CA GLY A 293 -4.56 -10.67 8.27
C GLY A 293 -3.38 -11.59 8.59
N ALA A 294 -3.00 -12.41 7.59
CA ALA A 294 -1.96 -13.43 7.70
C ALA A 294 -0.57 -12.81 8.00
N LYS A 295 0.12 -13.31 9.03
CA LYS A 295 1.38 -12.73 9.56
C LYS A 295 2.66 -13.36 8.97
N GLY A 296 2.51 -14.25 8.00
CA GLY A 296 3.59 -15.07 7.43
C GLY A 296 4.66 -14.27 6.66
N THR A 297 5.73 -14.94 6.24
CA THR A 297 6.70 -14.35 5.30
C THR A 297 6.05 -14.08 3.95
N GLY A 298 5.22 -15.00 3.45
CA GLY A 298 4.55 -14.82 2.16
C GLY A 298 3.69 -13.56 2.06
N MET A 299 3.02 -13.12 3.14
CA MET A 299 2.30 -11.84 3.12
C MET A 299 3.25 -10.66 2.95
N LYS A 300 4.44 -10.70 3.55
CA LYS A 300 5.47 -9.66 3.36
C LYS A 300 6.04 -9.68 1.94
N SER A 301 6.13 -10.85 1.34
CA SER A 301 6.57 -10.98 -0.05
C SER A 301 5.51 -10.44 -1.02
N ILE A 302 4.23 -10.61 -0.70
CA ILE A 302 3.13 -9.95 -1.42
C ILE A 302 3.20 -8.42 -1.24
N GLU A 303 3.39 -7.91 -0.02
CA GLU A 303 3.55 -6.47 0.22
C GLU A 303 4.74 -5.88 -0.58
N LEU A 304 5.87 -6.59 -0.62
CA LEU A 304 7.02 -6.19 -1.42
C LEU A 304 6.70 -6.23 -2.92
N ALA A 305 6.11 -7.30 -3.42
CA ALA A 305 5.78 -7.41 -4.84
C ALA A 305 4.80 -6.29 -5.25
N LEU A 306 3.80 -5.99 -4.42
CA LEU A 306 2.83 -4.92 -4.68
C LEU A 306 3.47 -3.53 -4.71
N SER A 307 4.54 -3.30 -3.95
CA SER A 307 5.27 -2.01 -4.00
C SER A 307 6.10 -1.83 -5.27
N MET A 308 6.23 -2.87 -6.10
CA MET A 308 7.10 -2.89 -7.28
C MET A 308 6.36 -3.28 -8.57
N CYS A 309 5.20 -3.94 -8.48
CA CYS A 309 4.55 -4.63 -9.59
C CYS A 309 3.10 -4.17 -9.82
N ASP A 310 2.67 -4.13 -11.09
CA ASP A 310 1.25 -3.88 -11.42
C ASP A 310 0.37 -5.09 -11.05
N ILE A 311 0.79 -6.28 -11.47
CA ILE A 311 0.08 -7.55 -11.29
C ILE A 311 0.93 -8.48 -10.43
N VAL A 312 0.30 -9.08 -9.41
CA VAL A 312 0.94 -10.01 -8.50
C VAL A 312 0.16 -11.32 -8.47
N ASP A 313 0.80 -12.37 -8.98
CA ASP A 313 0.26 -13.71 -9.05
C ASP A 313 0.92 -14.55 -7.95
N ILE A 314 0.12 -15.26 -7.15
CA ILE A 314 0.62 -16.00 -5.99
C ILE A 314 0.47 -17.50 -6.17
N TYR A 315 1.52 -18.24 -5.79
CA TYR A 315 1.60 -19.69 -5.93
C TYR A 315 1.99 -20.33 -4.60
N GLY A 316 1.39 -21.46 -4.23
CA GLY A 316 1.82 -22.22 -3.04
C GLY A 316 1.44 -21.60 -1.68
N PHE A 317 0.28 -20.93 -1.61
CA PHE A 317 -0.24 -20.25 -0.41
C PHE A 317 -1.36 -21.01 0.34
N THR A 318 -1.54 -22.31 0.10
CA THR A 318 -2.53 -23.19 0.79
C THR A 318 -3.93 -22.55 0.87
N VAL A 319 -4.51 -22.26 -0.29
CA VAL A 319 -5.85 -21.64 -0.41
C VAL A 319 -6.96 -22.63 -0.74
N ASP A 320 -6.59 -23.84 -1.14
CA ASP A 320 -7.53 -24.89 -1.56
C ASP A 320 -8.17 -25.55 -0.32
N PRO A 321 -9.48 -25.84 -0.34
CA PRO A 321 -10.13 -26.62 0.70
C PRO A 321 -9.57 -28.05 0.80
N GLY A 322 -9.80 -28.70 1.94
CA GLY A 322 -9.42 -30.11 2.13
C GLY A 322 -7.95 -30.33 2.47
N TYR A 323 -7.21 -29.28 2.79
CA TYR A 323 -5.83 -29.39 3.25
C TYR A 323 -5.75 -30.06 4.64
N THR A 324 -5.16 -31.25 4.70
CA THR A 324 -5.07 -32.08 5.91
C THR A 324 -3.71 -32.01 6.60
N GLU A 325 -2.63 -31.71 5.88
CA GLU A 325 -1.27 -31.73 6.40
C GLU A 325 -0.44 -30.56 5.90
N TRP A 326 0.30 -29.90 6.81
CA TRP A 326 1.19 -28.81 6.41
C TRP A 326 2.51 -29.34 5.87
N THR A 327 2.65 -29.30 4.55
CA THR A 327 3.86 -29.73 3.84
C THR A 327 4.55 -28.53 3.20
N ARG A 328 5.88 -28.56 3.17
CA ARG A 328 6.64 -27.76 2.22
C ARG A 328 7.03 -28.64 1.06
N TYR A 329 7.11 -28.11 -0.15
CA TYR A 329 7.47 -28.90 -1.34
C TYR A 329 8.86 -29.55 -1.26
N PHE A 330 9.67 -29.17 -0.28
CA PHE A 330 11.04 -29.62 -0.07
C PHE A 330 11.29 -30.25 1.31
N SER A 331 10.25 -30.53 2.11
CA SER A 331 10.41 -31.17 3.42
C SER A 331 9.34 -32.21 3.70
N ALA A 332 9.64 -33.16 4.59
CA ALA A 332 8.64 -34.10 5.10
C ALA A 332 7.42 -33.37 5.71
N PRO A 333 6.22 -33.97 5.65
CA PRO A 333 5.02 -33.41 6.26
C PRO A 333 5.21 -33.11 7.74
N ARG A 334 4.61 -32.02 8.20
CA ARG A 334 4.50 -31.70 9.62
C ARG A 334 3.02 -31.64 9.98
N LYS A 335 2.68 -32.09 11.20
CA LYS A 335 1.34 -31.82 11.76
C LYS A 335 1.13 -30.31 11.75
N GLY A 336 0.10 -29.86 11.05
CA GLY A 336 -0.20 -28.46 10.86
C GLY A 336 -1.70 -28.24 10.69
N HIS A 337 -2.09 -26.99 10.48
CA HIS A 337 -3.48 -26.58 10.40
C HIS A 337 -3.84 -26.07 9.02
N ASN A 338 -5.10 -26.23 8.64
CA ASN A 338 -5.69 -25.51 7.51
C ASN A 338 -5.86 -24.05 7.93
N PRO A 339 -5.14 -23.08 7.34
CA PRO A 339 -5.17 -21.69 7.80
C PRO A 339 -6.44 -21.00 7.29
N LEU A 340 -7.58 -21.17 7.98
CA LEU A 340 -8.87 -20.63 7.53
C LEU A 340 -8.81 -19.10 7.42
N GLN A 341 -8.17 -18.43 8.38
CA GLN A 341 -7.96 -16.99 8.33
C GLN A 341 -7.15 -16.57 7.10
N GLY A 342 -6.07 -17.30 6.79
CA GLY A 342 -5.23 -17.05 5.63
C GLY A 342 -6.03 -17.20 4.34
N ARG A 343 -6.75 -18.31 4.20
CA ARG A 343 -7.60 -18.61 3.04
C ARG A 343 -8.67 -17.55 2.81
N ALA A 344 -9.42 -17.17 3.84
CA ALA A 344 -10.42 -16.11 3.74
C ALA A 344 -9.79 -14.77 3.35
N TYR A 345 -8.63 -14.45 3.94
CA TYR A 345 -7.95 -13.19 3.65
C TYR A 345 -7.40 -13.13 2.22
N TYR A 346 -6.69 -14.15 1.74
CA TYR A 346 -6.22 -14.18 0.36
C TYR A 346 -7.38 -14.11 -0.63
N GLN A 347 -8.49 -14.81 -0.35
CA GLN A 347 -9.69 -14.73 -1.19
C GLN A 347 -10.27 -13.31 -1.25
N LEU A 348 -10.29 -12.60 -0.12
CA LEU A 348 -10.66 -11.18 -0.10
C LEU A 348 -9.71 -10.38 -1.00
N LEU A 349 -8.40 -10.54 -0.84
CA LEU A 349 -7.41 -9.78 -1.63
C LEU A 349 -7.55 -10.01 -3.13
N GLU A 350 -7.82 -11.25 -3.55
CA GLU A 350 -8.11 -11.57 -4.94
C GLU A 350 -9.35 -10.83 -5.44
N CYS A 351 -10.43 -10.87 -4.68
CA CYS A 351 -11.69 -10.22 -5.07
C CYS A 351 -11.69 -8.70 -4.90
N LEU A 352 -10.70 -8.13 -4.22
CA LEU A 352 -10.39 -6.71 -4.23
C LEU A 352 -9.53 -6.30 -5.44
N GLY A 353 -9.02 -7.26 -6.23
CA GLY A 353 -8.10 -7.02 -7.34
C GLY A 353 -6.66 -6.70 -6.91
N VAL A 354 -6.27 -7.12 -5.71
CA VAL A 354 -4.91 -6.92 -5.20
C VAL A 354 -3.95 -7.97 -5.76
N ILE A 355 -4.37 -9.23 -5.77
CA ILE A 355 -3.56 -10.38 -6.20
C ILE A 355 -4.38 -11.31 -7.10
N ARG A 356 -3.72 -12.26 -7.77
CA ARG A 356 -4.35 -13.41 -8.42
C ARG A 356 -3.83 -14.69 -7.81
N ILE A 357 -4.73 -15.65 -7.58
CA ILE A 357 -4.37 -16.87 -6.86
C ILE A 357 -4.29 -18.06 -7.80
N HIS A 358 -3.12 -18.70 -7.82
CA HIS A 358 -2.84 -19.91 -8.57
C HIS A 358 -2.70 -21.08 -7.58
N SER A 359 -3.49 -22.13 -7.81
CA SER A 359 -3.52 -23.33 -6.98
C SER A 359 -3.92 -24.56 -7.79
N PRO A 360 -3.63 -25.78 -7.32
CA PRO A 360 -3.98 -27.00 -8.05
C PRO A 360 -5.47 -27.12 -8.42
N MET A 361 -6.39 -26.78 -7.51
CA MET A 361 -7.83 -26.82 -7.82
C MET A 361 -8.25 -25.75 -8.84
N ARG A 362 -7.49 -24.65 -8.95
CA ARG A 362 -7.75 -23.55 -9.88
C ARG A 362 -7.12 -23.78 -11.25
N ALA A 363 -5.98 -24.45 -11.31
CA ALA A 363 -5.30 -24.80 -12.57
C ALA A 363 -6.14 -25.70 -13.47
N GLN A 364 -7.05 -26.48 -12.89
CA GLN A 364 -8.01 -27.30 -13.64
C GLN A 364 -9.12 -26.48 -14.33
N ARG A 365 -9.21 -25.18 -14.03
CA ARG A 365 -10.22 -24.27 -14.60
C ARG A 365 -9.55 -23.37 -15.64
N LYS A 366 -10.34 -22.92 -16.63
CA LYS A 366 -9.90 -21.82 -17.49
C LYS A 366 -9.66 -20.59 -16.62
N GLN A 367 -8.44 -20.04 -16.66
CA GLN A 367 -8.15 -18.80 -15.95
C GLN A 367 -8.88 -17.65 -16.63
N ASP A 368 -9.88 -17.12 -15.93
CA ASP A 368 -10.62 -15.92 -16.31
C ASP A 368 -10.60 -14.95 -15.14
N TRP A 369 -10.12 -13.73 -15.39
CA TRP A 369 -9.99 -12.68 -14.38
C TRP A 369 -11.04 -11.58 -14.56
N SER A 370 -12.05 -11.78 -15.42
CA SER A 370 -13.15 -10.83 -15.66
C SER A 370 -13.93 -10.45 -14.40
N ASP A 371 -14.06 -11.40 -13.47
CA ASP A 371 -14.81 -11.23 -12.22
C ASP A 371 -14.04 -10.41 -11.17
N VAL A 372 -12.74 -10.21 -11.37
CA VAL A 372 -11.91 -9.40 -10.48
C VAL A 372 -12.07 -7.92 -10.88
N PRO A 373 -12.25 -6.99 -9.92
CA PRO A 373 -12.39 -5.57 -10.25
C PRO A 373 -11.26 -5.01 -11.11
N SER A 374 -11.61 -4.24 -12.15
CA SER A 374 -10.63 -3.55 -13.00
C SER A 374 -9.93 -2.41 -12.25
N LYS A 375 -8.80 -1.92 -12.78
CA LYS A 375 -8.07 -0.77 -12.20
C LYS A 375 -8.98 0.46 -12.06
N GLU A 376 -9.85 0.72 -13.01
CA GLU A 376 -10.80 1.85 -13.01
C GLU A 376 -11.87 1.68 -11.92
N VAL A 377 -12.34 0.45 -11.70
CA VAL A 377 -13.29 0.13 -10.63
C VAL A 377 -12.62 0.32 -9.26
N ILE A 378 -11.40 -0.18 -9.10
CA ILE A 378 -10.61 -0.01 -7.86
C ILE A 378 -10.34 1.47 -7.59
N ALA A 379 -9.92 2.23 -8.60
CA ALA A 379 -9.64 3.67 -8.47
C ALA A 379 -10.88 4.47 -8.02
N ARG A 380 -12.06 4.16 -8.57
CA ARG A 380 -13.33 4.78 -8.13
C ARG A 380 -13.69 4.41 -6.70
N ALA A 381 -13.56 3.13 -6.33
CA ALA A 381 -13.82 2.67 -4.97
C ALA A 381 -12.83 3.29 -3.96
N HIS A 382 -11.55 3.40 -4.32
CA HIS A 382 -10.52 4.06 -3.53
C HIS A 382 -10.85 5.54 -3.30
N ALA A 383 -11.21 6.28 -4.36
CA ALA A 383 -11.60 7.68 -4.24
C ALA A 383 -12.85 7.88 -3.37
N ALA A 384 -13.85 7.01 -3.51
CA ALA A 384 -15.05 7.03 -2.67
C ALA A 384 -14.72 6.72 -1.19
N ALA A 385 -13.91 5.70 -0.93
CA ALA A 385 -13.46 5.35 0.43
C ALA A 385 -12.65 6.48 1.08
N LEU A 386 -11.80 7.16 0.31
CA LEU A 386 -11.01 8.29 0.79
C LEU A 386 -11.90 9.49 1.15
N ARG A 387 -12.89 9.82 0.31
CA ARG A 387 -13.89 10.86 0.60
C ARG A 387 -14.67 10.54 1.88
N LEU A 388 -15.21 9.33 1.98
CA LEU A 388 -15.96 8.88 3.16
C LEU A 388 -15.13 9.03 4.45
N LYS A 389 -13.87 8.60 4.41
CA LYS A 389 -12.95 8.71 5.55
C LYS A 389 -12.70 10.15 5.98
N LYS A 390 -12.58 11.08 5.04
CA LYS A 390 -12.34 12.50 5.31
C LYS A 390 -13.56 13.22 5.86
N THR A 391 -14.74 12.94 5.33
CA THR A 391 -16.00 13.48 5.88
C THR A 391 -16.18 13.04 7.33
N GLY A 392 -15.80 11.80 7.67
CA GLY A 392 -15.83 11.30 9.04
C GLY A 392 -14.80 11.93 9.99
N THR A 393 -13.70 12.50 9.48
CA THR A 393 -12.64 13.12 10.30
C THR A 393 -12.61 14.65 10.25
N GLY A 394 -13.48 15.28 9.45
CA GLY A 394 -13.52 16.74 9.27
C GLY A 394 -12.30 17.31 8.54
N GLN A 395 -11.55 16.48 7.81
CA GLN A 395 -10.36 16.91 7.07
C GLN A 395 -10.71 17.54 5.70
N PRO A 396 -9.90 18.48 5.19
CA PRO A 396 -10.10 19.07 3.86
C PRO A 396 -10.11 18.02 2.75
N ASP A 397 -10.88 18.29 1.68
CA ASP A 397 -11.07 17.43 0.50
C ASP A 397 -9.81 17.27 -0.40
N ASP A 398 -8.60 17.57 0.07
CA ASP A 398 -7.37 17.44 -0.72
C ASP A 398 -6.99 15.97 -0.98
N LEU A 399 -7.42 15.41 -2.11
CA LEU A 399 -7.19 14.00 -2.51
C LEU A 399 -5.80 13.76 -3.15
N GLY A 400 -4.84 14.66 -2.94
CA GLY A 400 -3.49 14.51 -3.47
C GLY A 400 -2.75 13.27 -2.97
N PRO A 401 -1.68 12.84 -3.65
CA PRO A 401 -0.89 11.66 -3.27
C PRO A 401 -0.18 11.81 -1.91
N TYR A 402 -0.15 13.03 -1.36
CA TYR A 402 0.54 13.38 -0.13
C TYR A 402 -0.38 13.63 1.07
N THR A 403 -1.69 13.39 0.95
CA THR A 403 -2.65 13.64 2.03
C THR A 403 -2.24 12.98 3.35
N ASN A 404 -1.59 11.82 3.25
CA ASN A 404 -1.17 11.02 4.39
C ASN A 404 0.26 11.33 4.86
N CYS A 405 0.99 12.25 4.21
CA CYS A 405 2.33 12.68 4.63
C CYS A 405 2.26 13.50 5.91
N ARG A 406 2.69 12.92 7.04
CA ARG A 406 2.80 13.64 8.32
C ARG A 406 4.18 14.17 8.58
N ILE A 407 5.19 13.42 8.13
CA ILE A 407 6.59 13.79 8.25
C ILE A 407 7.11 14.06 6.86
N TRP A 408 7.80 15.19 6.72
CA TRP A 408 8.47 15.59 5.49
C TRP A 408 9.96 15.78 5.75
N GLY A 409 10.75 15.43 4.74
CA GLY A 409 12.15 15.77 4.67
C GLY A 409 12.59 15.92 3.23
N GLU A 410 13.72 16.57 3.05
CA GLU A 410 14.36 16.75 1.76
C GLU A 410 15.75 16.13 1.84
N VAL A 411 16.13 15.40 0.79
CA VAL A 411 17.45 14.82 0.65
C VAL A 411 18.01 15.22 -0.70
N ASP A 412 19.31 15.52 -0.73
CA ASP A 412 20.03 15.63 -1.99
C ASP A 412 20.25 14.20 -2.53
N PRO A 413 19.76 13.87 -3.74
CA PRO A 413 19.84 12.53 -4.32
C PRO A 413 21.27 12.04 -4.56
N ASP A 414 22.25 12.95 -4.55
CA ASP A 414 23.68 12.67 -4.66
C ASP A 414 24.36 12.56 -3.27
N SER A 415 23.64 12.92 -2.20
CA SER A 415 24.12 12.87 -0.81
C SER A 415 23.78 11.52 -0.13
N GLY A 416 24.52 10.47 -0.48
CA GLY A 416 24.44 9.24 0.29
C GLY A 416 25.28 8.10 -0.25
N PRO A 417 25.85 7.24 0.60
CA PRO A 417 26.58 6.07 0.14
C PRO A 417 25.61 5.12 -0.58
N VAL A 418 26.05 4.54 -1.70
CA VAL A 418 25.38 3.35 -2.26
C VAL A 418 25.29 2.29 -1.15
N SER A 419 24.16 1.59 -1.04
CA SER A 419 24.01 0.50 -0.06
C SER A 419 25.20 -0.47 -0.12
N GLY A 420 25.73 -0.83 1.04
CA GLY A 420 26.91 -1.68 1.14
C GLY A 420 28.02 -0.98 1.90
N SER A 421 29.04 -1.73 2.30
CA SER A 421 30.24 -1.10 2.88
C SER A 421 30.98 -0.29 1.81
N PRO A 422 31.79 0.71 2.22
CA PRO A 422 32.57 1.53 1.28
C PRO A 422 33.45 0.72 0.31
N ASP A 423 33.89 -0.47 0.71
CA ASP A 423 34.66 -1.44 -0.09
C ASP A 423 33.81 -2.31 -1.05
N MET A 424 32.49 -2.38 -0.86
CA MET A 424 31.57 -3.17 -1.71
C MET A 424 31.13 -2.42 -2.97
N GLY A 425 31.43 -1.12 -3.09
CA GLY A 425 31.03 -0.33 -4.25
C GLY A 425 31.57 -0.88 -5.57
N GLU A 426 32.80 -1.40 -5.58
CA GLU A 426 33.41 -2.00 -6.78
C GLU A 426 32.86 -3.41 -7.06
N ILE A 427 32.76 -4.25 -6.02
CA ILE A 427 32.18 -5.60 -6.11
C ILE A 427 30.76 -5.54 -6.65
N ARG A 428 29.93 -4.60 -6.18
CA ARG A 428 28.53 -4.45 -6.62
C ARG A 428 28.38 -3.82 -8.00
N ARG A 429 29.21 -2.81 -8.35
CA ARG A 429 29.19 -2.23 -9.72
C ARG A 429 29.51 -3.26 -10.79
N ASN A 430 30.32 -4.26 -10.44
CA ASN A 430 30.75 -5.34 -11.33
C ASN A 430 29.94 -6.64 -11.15
N SER A 431 28.98 -6.69 -10.23
CA SER A 431 28.12 -7.86 -10.07
C SER A 431 26.92 -7.80 -11.01
N ASN A 432 26.29 -8.95 -11.22
CA ASN A 432 25.07 -9.05 -12.03
C ASN A 432 23.89 -8.27 -11.43
N TYR A 433 23.98 -7.86 -10.16
CA TYR A 433 22.98 -7.02 -9.51
C TYR A 433 22.95 -5.58 -10.03
N LYS A 434 23.99 -5.12 -10.74
CA LYS A 434 24.00 -3.85 -11.49
C LYS A 434 22.70 -3.62 -12.28
N LYS A 435 22.07 -4.69 -12.78
CA LYS A 435 20.81 -4.63 -13.52
C LYS A 435 19.65 -3.97 -12.76
N TRP A 436 19.71 -3.95 -11.42
CA TRP A 436 18.66 -3.37 -10.56
C TRP A 436 19.07 -2.05 -9.89
N GLU A 437 20.21 -2.01 -9.18
CA GLU A 437 20.57 -0.85 -8.34
C GLU A 437 21.13 0.35 -9.11
N VAL A 438 21.67 0.13 -10.30
CA VAL A 438 22.12 1.22 -11.20
C VAL A 438 21.33 1.26 -12.49
N LEU A 439 20.11 0.70 -12.48
CA LEU A 439 19.19 0.80 -13.60
C LEU A 439 18.91 2.28 -13.89
N PRO A 440 19.31 2.81 -15.06
CA PRO A 440 19.07 4.21 -15.38
C PRO A 440 17.57 4.52 -15.34
N PHE A 441 17.20 5.70 -14.89
CA PHE A 441 15.78 6.10 -14.80
C PHE A 441 15.05 5.93 -16.14
N ASP A 442 15.71 6.27 -17.25
CA ASP A 442 15.15 6.14 -18.60
C ASP A 442 14.95 4.69 -19.06
N SER A 443 15.65 3.75 -18.44
CA SER A 443 15.49 2.31 -18.66
C SER A 443 14.31 1.73 -17.87
N LEU A 444 13.71 2.50 -16.96
CA LEU A 444 12.49 2.07 -16.27
C LEU A 444 11.32 1.98 -17.24
N ARG A 445 10.43 1.03 -16.94
CA ARG A 445 9.15 0.89 -17.62
C ARG A 445 8.40 2.23 -17.61
N ARG A 446 7.70 2.53 -18.72
CA ARG A 446 6.97 3.80 -18.89
C ARG A 446 6.06 4.11 -17.70
N GLU A 447 5.27 3.14 -17.23
CA GLU A 447 4.36 3.34 -16.11
C GLU A 447 5.08 3.69 -14.79
N ALA A 448 6.32 3.21 -14.59
CA ALA A 448 7.13 3.59 -13.43
C ALA A 448 7.65 5.03 -13.56
N ARG A 449 8.09 5.44 -14.76
CA ARG A 449 8.53 6.81 -15.04
C ARG A 449 7.38 7.82 -14.90
N GLU A 450 6.22 7.49 -15.45
CA GLU A 450 5.00 8.30 -15.31
C GLU A 450 4.59 8.43 -13.84
N HIS A 451 4.62 7.33 -13.08
CA HIS A 451 4.36 7.39 -11.65
C HIS A 451 5.36 8.26 -10.90
N CYS A 452 6.66 8.11 -11.17
CA CYS A 452 7.68 8.95 -10.55
C CYS A 452 7.49 10.44 -10.87
N ALA A 453 7.11 10.78 -12.11
CA ALA A 453 6.78 12.13 -12.52
C ALA A 453 5.53 12.67 -11.79
N GLN A 454 4.47 11.87 -11.66
CA GLN A 454 3.27 12.22 -10.89
C GLN A 454 3.59 12.47 -9.42
N MET A 455 4.51 11.69 -8.86
CA MET A 455 5.01 11.81 -7.48
C MET A 455 6.08 12.89 -7.31
N GLY A 456 6.42 13.67 -8.35
CA GLY A 456 7.32 14.82 -8.24
C GLY A 456 8.69 14.53 -7.61
N GLY A 457 9.20 13.30 -7.72
CA GLY A 457 10.45 12.89 -7.08
C GLY A 457 10.36 12.66 -5.56
N VAL A 458 9.17 12.32 -5.04
CA VAL A 458 8.95 12.03 -3.63
C VAL A 458 8.85 10.52 -3.38
N SER A 459 9.67 10.01 -2.46
CA SER A 459 9.56 8.66 -1.93
C SER A 459 8.58 8.62 -0.76
N LEU A 460 7.67 7.64 -0.75
CA LEU A 460 6.72 7.43 0.34
C LEU A 460 7.12 6.21 1.17
N TYR A 461 7.07 6.37 2.49
CA TYR A 461 7.38 5.33 3.46
C TYR A 461 6.27 5.21 4.50
N LYS A 462 5.92 3.98 4.88
CA LYS A 462 4.94 3.77 5.94
C LYS A 462 5.59 3.87 7.31
N MET A 463 4.93 4.55 8.24
CA MET A 463 5.37 4.54 9.64
C MET A 463 4.92 3.27 10.37
N ASP A 464 5.90 2.53 10.91
CA ASP A 464 5.63 1.36 11.75
C ASP A 464 4.79 1.68 12.99
N GLY A 465 3.87 0.78 13.32
CA GLY A 465 3.08 0.82 14.56
C GLY A 465 1.83 1.71 14.52
N ASN A 466 1.61 2.45 13.44
CA ASN A 466 0.43 3.31 13.30
C ASN A 466 -0.77 2.58 12.66
N LYS A 467 -1.97 3.03 13.06
CA LYS A 467 -3.26 2.39 12.85
C LYS A 467 -3.88 2.56 11.47
N LEU A 468 -3.22 3.17 10.48
CA LEU A 468 -3.88 3.74 9.28
C LEU A 468 -2.87 4.30 8.27
N ASP A 469 -2.45 5.55 8.44
CA ASP A 469 -2.18 6.37 7.25
C ASP A 469 -0.82 7.05 7.23
N ASP A 470 -0.29 7.44 8.38
CA ASP A 470 0.82 8.41 8.38
C ASP A 470 2.05 7.88 7.63
N LEU A 471 2.46 8.70 6.66
CA LEU A 471 3.61 8.49 5.81
C LEU A 471 4.75 9.41 6.26
N VAL A 472 5.97 8.90 6.09
CA VAL A 472 7.16 9.73 5.94
C VAL A 472 7.37 9.95 4.45
N CYS A 473 7.45 11.19 4.04
CA CYS A 473 7.57 11.60 2.64
C CYS A 473 8.89 12.33 2.45
N VAL A 474 9.71 11.79 1.56
CA VAL A 474 11.07 12.28 1.34
C VAL A 474 11.15 12.84 -0.07
N ARG A 475 11.38 14.14 -0.19
CA ARG A 475 11.56 14.81 -1.49
C ARG A 475 13.01 14.71 -1.92
N HIS A 476 13.25 14.22 -3.12
CA HIS A 476 14.57 14.22 -3.72
C HIS A 476 14.77 15.53 -4.48
N LEU A 477 15.68 16.38 -3.99
CA LEU A 477 16.00 17.64 -4.65
C LEU A 477 16.62 17.31 -6.02
N ARG A 478 15.99 17.69 -7.14
CA ARG A 478 16.62 17.45 -8.45
C ARG A 478 18.00 18.12 -8.44
N SER A 479 19.05 17.40 -8.83
CA SER A 479 20.27 18.09 -9.20
C SER A 479 19.89 19.05 -10.33
N SER A 480 20.15 20.33 -10.10
CA SER A 480 20.06 21.35 -11.15
C SER A 480 21.14 21.01 -12.18
N SER A 481 20.81 20.12 -13.11
CA SER A 481 21.58 19.87 -14.32
C SER A 481 21.44 21.05 -15.26
#